data_AF-A0A3M1GVJ0-F1
#
_entry.id   AF-A0A3M1GVJ0-F1
#
_cell.length_a   1.000
_cell.length_b   1.000
_cell.length_c   1.000
_cell.angle_alpha   90.00
_cell.angle_beta   90.00
_cell.angle_gamma   90.00
#
_symmetry.space_group_name_H-M   'P 1'
#
loop_
_entity.id
_entity.type
_entity.pdbx_description
1 polymer ?
#
loop_
_entity_poly.entity_id
_entity_poly.type
_entity_poly.pdbx_seq_one_letter_code
_entity_poly.pdbx_strand_id
1 'polypeptide(L)'
;MFKPIEVKALPDYKLWVKYADGVEGEVDLSHLVGKGVFVLWNDYAAFEKVYIGEHGEIAWSDEIDICPDTIYMEITGKTPEELFPNLKAELIDA
;
A
#
# COMPACT_ATOMS: atom_id res chain seq x y z
N MET A 1 1.50 -0.70 -10.59
CA MET A 1 1.48 -1.85 -11.52
C MET A 1 1.02 -3.14 -10.86
N PHE A 2 1.28 -3.34 -9.55
CA PHE A 2 0.81 -4.52 -8.83
C PHE A 2 -0.65 -4.34 -8.40
N LYS A 3 -1.49 -5.31 -8.75
CA LYS A 3 -2.93 -5.25 -8.48
C LYS A 3 -3.26 -5.95 -7.16
N PRO A 4 -3.57 -5.23 -6.07
CA PRO A 4 -4.10 -5.85 -4.88
C PRO A 4 -5.50 -6.38 -5.17
N ILE A 5 -5.83 -7.51 -4.58
CA ILE A 5 -7.15 -8.17 -4.69
C ILE A 5 -7.81 -8.38 -3.33
N GLU A 6 -7.04 -8.29 -2.25
CA GLU A 6 -7.56 -8.37 -0.89
C GLU A 6 -6.64 -7.57 0.05
N VAL A 7 -7.24 -6.90 1.03
CA VAL A 7 -6.55 -6.17 2.10
C VAL A 7 -7.27 -6.41 3.42
N LYS A 8 -6.51 -6.56 4.50
CA LYS A 8 -7.03 -6.70 5.86
C LYS A 8 -6.19 -5.87 6.82
N ALA A 9 -6.86 -5.09 7.66
CA ALA A 9 -6.21 -4.53 8.84
C ALA A 9 -5.92 -5.65 9.84
N LEU A 10 -4.73 -5.60 10.42
CA LEU A 10 -4.26 -6.46 11.49
C LEU A 10 -3.92 -5.61 12.72
N PRO A 11 -3.84 -6.23 13.91
CA PRO A 11 -3.38 -5.54 15.13
C PRO A 11 -2.06 -4.78 14.95
N ASP A 12 -1.86 -3.79 15.80
CA ASP A 12 -0.64 -2.96 15.84
C ASP A 12 -0.35 -2.20 14.53
N TYR A 13 -1.41 -1.76 13.83
CA TYR A 13 -1.32 -0.98 12.59
C TYR A 13 -0.62 -1.70 11.45
N LYS A 14 -0.78 -3.02 11.40
CA LYS A 14 -0.30 -3.83 10.29
C LYS A 14 -1.40 -3.99 9.25
N LEU A 15 -0.98 -4.17 8.00
CA LEU A 15 -1.85 -4.65 6.94
C LEU A 15 -1.37 -6.01 6.47
N TRP A 16 -2.31 -6.89 6.16
CA TRP A 16 -2.06 -8.01 5.27
C TRP A 16 -2.67 -7.70 3.89
N VAL A 17 -1.91 -7.92 2.83
CA VAL A 17 -2.33 -7.64 1.45
C VAL A 17 -2.03 -8.84 0.57
N LYS A 18 -2.95 -9.14 -0.35
CA LYS A 18 -2.80 -10.15 -1.39
C LYS A 18 -2.92 -9.51 -2.77
N TYR A 19 -2.03 -9.91 -3.67
CA TYR A 19 -1.95 -9.44 -5.04
C TYR A 19 -2.40 -10.52 -6.03
N ALA A 20 -2.82 -10.08 -7.21
CA ALA A 20 -3.32 -10.93 -8.28
C ALA A 20 -2.28 -11.94 -8.82
N ASP A 21 -0.98 -11.66 -8.66
CA ASP A 21 0.13 -12.54 -9.05
C ASP A 21 0.43 -13.62 -8.00
N GLY A 22 -0.32 -13.64 -6.90
CA GLY A 22 -0.18 -14.60 -5.81
C GLY A 22 0.75 -14.15 -4.68
N VAL A 23 1.43 -13.00 -4.80
CA VAL A 23 2.19 -12.43 -3.68
C VAL A 23 1.24 -11.99 -2.58
N GLU A 24 1.56 -12.34 -1.35
CA GLU A 24 0.85 -11.86 -0.17
C GLU A 24 1.82 -11.68 1.00
N GLY A 25 1.51 -10.76 1.91
CA GLY A 25 2.37 -10.49 3.04
C GLY A 25 1.85 -9.40 3.96
N GLU A 26 2.58 -9.20 5.05
CA GLU A 26 2.26 -8.21 6.07
C GLU A 26 3.21 -7.00 5.99
N VAL A 27 2.69 -5.81 6.23
CA VAL A 27 3.47 -4.56 6.34
C VAL A 27 3.13 -3.83 7.64
N ASP A 28 4.12 -3.21 8.26
CA ASP A 28 3.96 -2.44 9.50
C ASP A 28 3.89 -0.94 9.20
N LEU A 29 2.72 -0.35 9.46
CA LEU A 29 2.47 1.08 9.25
C LEU A 29 2.44 1.88 10.57
N SER A 30 2.75 1.24 11.71
CA SER A 30 2.72 1.89 13.04
C SER A 30 3.60 3.15 13.10
N HIS A 31 4.68 3.17 12.33
CA HIS A 31 5.60 4.30 12.24
C HIS A 31 5.00 5.56 11.58
N LEU A 32 3.86 5.45 10.88
CA LEU A 32 3.16 6.57 10.24
C LEU A 32 2.04 7.15 11.09
N VAL A 33 1.53 6.39 12.06
CA VAL A 33 0.35 6.75 12.85
C VAL A 33 0.52 8.12 13.50
N GLY A 34 -0.51 8.95 13.38
CA GLY A 34 -0.54 10.28 13.99
C GLY A 34 0.29 11.34 13.26
N LYS A 35 0.93 11.01 12.13
CA LYS A 35 1.77 11.95 11.37
C LYS A 35 1.04 12.50 10.14
N GLY A 36 0.96 13.82 10.03
CA GLY A 36 0.43 14.47 8.82
C GLY A 36 -0.97 13.97 8.46
N VAL A 37 -1.14 13.50 7.22
CA VAL A 37 -2.42 12.94 6.73
C VAL A 37 -2.85 11.67 7.48
N PHE A 38 -1.92 10.96 8.13
CA PHE A 38 -2.20 9.74 8.91
C PHE A 38 -2.70 10.00 10.34
N VAL A 39 -3.06 11.25 10.68
CA VAL A 39 -3.69 11.58 11.98
C VAL A 39 -5.01 10.83 12.19
N LEU A 40 -5.72 10.48 11.10
CA LEU A 40 -6.93 9.65 11.15
C LEU A 40 -6.70 8.33 11.90
N TRP A 41 -5.50 7.74 11.77
CA TRP A 41 -5.18 6.44 12.36
C TRP A 41 -4.96 6.49 13.87
N ASN A 42 -4.98 7.66 14.52
CA ASN A 42 -5.05 7.69 15.99
C ASN A 42 -6.34 7.01 16.52
N ASP A 43 -7.39 6.97 15.69
CA ASP A 43 -8.52 6.08 15.87
C ASP A 43 -8.25 4.75 15.14
N TYR A 44 -7.93 3.70 15.89
CA TYR A 44 -7.69 2.39 15.32
C TYR A 44 -8.92 1.85 14.57
N ALA A 45 -10.14 2.18 14.99
CA ALA A 45 -11.35 1.76 14.27
C ALA A 45 -11.49 2.47 12.91
N ALA A 46 -10.84 3.63 12.73
CA ALA A 46 -10.70 4.24 11.42
C ALA A 46 -9.66 3.49 10.57
N PHE A 47 -8.54 3.08 11.18
CA PHE A 47 -7.54 2.23 10.51
C PHE A 47 -8.11 0.87 10.07
N GLU A 48 -9.03 0.28 10.83
CA GLU A 48 -9.65 -1.00 10.46
C GLU A 48 -10.52 -0.93 9.20
N LYS A 49 -10.92 0.27 8.77
CA LYS A 49 -11.78 0.48 7.59
C LYS A 49 -11.01 0.48 6.27
N VAL A 50 -9.78 -0.05 6.25
CA VAL A 50 -8.99 -0.17 5.03
C VAL A 50 -9.76 -0.89 3.93
N TYR A 51 -9.66 -0.40 2.70
CA TYR A 51 -10.26 -0.98 1.51
C TYR A 51 -9.35 -0.79 0.29
N ILE A 52 -9.68 -1.47 -0.81
CA ILE A 52 -9.05 -1.24 -2.11
C ILE A 52 -9.93 -0.25 -2.87
N GLY A 53 -9.38 0.91 -3.21
CA GLY A 53 -10.07 1.96 -3.95
C GLY A 53 -10.27 1.62 -5.43
N GLU A 54 -10.99 2.49 -6.15
CA GLU A 54 -11.42 2.23 -7.52
C GLU A 54 -10.25 2.11 -8.50
N HIS A 55 -9.11 2.75 -8.19
CA HIS A 55 -7.89 2.70 -9.00
C HIS A 55 -6.87 1.66 -8.48
N GLY A 56 -7.23 0.88 -7.45
CA GLY A 56 -6.40 -0.16 -6.87
C GLY A 56 -5.48 0.32 -5.73
N GLU A 57 -5.65 1.56 -5.28
CA GLU A 57 -5.01 2.12 -4.10
C GLU A 57 -5.47 1.43 -2.81
N ILE A 58 -4.59 1.34 -1.81
CA ILE A 58 -4.96 0.85 -0.47
C ILE A 58 -5.39 2.07 0.34
N ALA A 59 -6.68 2.20 0.60
CA ALA A 59 -7.28 3.45 1.07
C ALA A 59 -8.06 3.29 2.38
N TRP A 60 -8.22 4.42 3.07
CA TRP A 60 -9.06 4.59 4.26
C TRP A 60 -10.09 5.71 4.08
N SER A 61 -9.84 6.63 3.15
CA SER A 61 -10.74 7.70 2.71
C SER A 61 -10.26 8.27 1.37
N ASP A 62 -11.01 9.22 0.80
CA ASP A 62 -10.62 9.97 -0.40
C ASP A 62 -9.30 10.76 -0.25
N GLU A 63 -8.85 11.00 0.98
CA GLU A 63 -7.65 11.79 1.29
C GLU A 63 -6.49 10.95 1.81
N ILE A 64 -6.72 9.66 2.12
CA ILE A 64 -5.74 8.80 2.78
C ILE A 64 -5.70 7.47 2.04
N ASP A 65 -4.67 7.35 1.21
CA ASP A 65 -4.33 6.14 0.49
C ASP A 65 -2.81 5.89 0.50
N ILE A 66 -2.46 4.64 0.23
CA ILE A 66 -1.09 4.22 -0.03
C ILE A 66 -1.07 3.52 -1.39
N CYS A 67 -0.09 3.91 -2.20
CA CYS A 67 0.19 3.27 -3.48
C CYS A 67 0.43 1.75 -3.28
N PRO A 68 -0.26 0.89 -4.05
CA PRO A 68 -0.13 -0.55 -3.89
C PRO A 68 1.27 -1.05 -4.26
N ASP A 69 2.02 -0.32 -5.09
CA ASP A 69 3.39 -0.68 -5.46
C ASP A 69 4.36 -0.52 -4.27
N THR A 70 4.14 0.49 -3.42
CA THR A 70 4.92 0.69 -2.19
C THR A 70 4.75 -0.49 -1.24
N ILE A 71 3.51 -0.94 -1.05
CA ILE A 71 3.23 -2.10 -0.20
C ILE A 71 3.79 -3.39 -0.79
N TYR A 72 3.74 -3.55 -2.12
CA TYR A 72 4.32 -4.72 -2.79
C TYR A 72 5.85 -4.78 -2.62
N MET A 73 6.54 -3.63 -2.74
CA MET A 73 7.97 -3.54 -2.50
C MET A 73 8.32 -3.92 -1.06
N GLU A 74 7.57 -3.43 -0.08
CA GLU A 74 7.79 -3.77 1.34
C GLU A 74 7.62 -5.29 1.58
N ILE A 75 6.55 -5.89 1.03
CA ILE A 75 6.28 -7.33 1.17
C ILE A 75 7.37 -8.18 0.51
N THR A 76 7.84 -7.79 -0.68
CA THR A 76 8.77 -8.60 -1.47
C THR A 76 10.24 -8.30 -1.17
N GLY A 77 10.53 -7.17 -0.52
CA GLY A 77 11.89 -6.64 -0.32
C GLY A 77 12.57 -6.21 -1.62
N LYS A 78 11.85 -6.18 -2.74
CA LYS A 78 12.40 -5.83 -4.06
C LYS A 78 12.50 -4.32 -4.22
N THR A 79 13.55 -3.86 -4.88
CA THR A 79 13.73 -2.43 -5.16
C THR A 79 12.93 -1.98 -6.39
N PRO A 80 12.71 -0.67 -6.57
CA PRO A 80 12.08 -0.15 -7.79
C PRO A 80 12.81 -0.58 -9.08
N GLU A 81 14.13 -0.71 -9.06
CA GLU A 81 14.92 -1.12 -10.23
C GLU A 81 14.66 -2.57 -10.62
N GLU A 82 14.41 -3.45 -9.64
CA GLU A 82 14.08 -4.86 -9.89
C GLU A 82 12.65 -5.03 -10.42
N LEU A 83 11.72 -4.19 -9.95
CA LEU A 83 10.31 -4.26 -10.33
C LEU A 83 9.99 -3.50 -11.61
N PHE A 84 10.71 -2.41 -11.88
CA PHE A 84 10.47 -1.50 -12.99
C PHE A 84 11.75 -1.23 -13.80
N PRO A 85 12.41 -2.26 -14.35
CA PRO A 85 13.70 -2.11 -15.03
C PRO A 85 13.64 -1.17 -16.24
N ASN A 86 12.46 -0.96 -16.82
CA ASN A 86 12.25 -0.11 -18.00
C ASN A 86 11.62 1.26 -17.70
N LEU A 87 11.42 1.66 -16.44
CA LEU A 87 10.78 2.95 -16.09
C LEU A 87 11.55 4.16 -16.64
N LYS A 88 12.86 4.01 -16.86
CA LYS A 88 13.70 5.05 -17.50
C LYS A 88 13.38 5.28 -18.98
N ALA A 89 12.77 4.32 -19.68
CA ALA A 89 12.45 4.46 -21.09
C ALA A 89 11.19 5.29 -21.34
N GLU A 90 10.19 5.21 -20.45
CA GLU A 90 8.90 5.89 -20.64
C GLU A 90 8.91 7.39 -20.28
N LEU A 91 9.88 7.85 -19.49
CA LEU A 91 10.04 9.28 -19.17
C LEU A 91 10.75 10.08 -20.28
N ILE A 92 11.29 9.42 -21.31
CA ILE A 92 11.99 10.07 -22.43
C ILE A 92 10.98 10.44 -23.56
N ASP A 93 9.78 9.84 -23.52
CA ASP A 93 8.74 10.02 -24.55
C ASP A 93 7.49 10.80 -24.05
N ALA A 94 7.61 11.53 -22.92
CA ALA A 94 6.55 12.36 -22.34
C ALA A 94 6.81 13.87 -22.46
#